data_AF-A0A271IUK0-F1
#
_entry.id   AF-A0A271IUK0-F1
#
_cell.length_a   1.000
_cell.length_b   1.000
_cell.length_c   1.000
_cell.angle_alpha   90.00
_cell.angle_beta   90.00
_cell.angle_gamma   90.00
#
_symmetry.space_group_name_H-M   'P 1'
#
loop_
_entity.id
_entity.type
_entity.pdbx_description
1 polymer ?
#
loop_
_entity_poly.entity_id
_entity_poly.type
_entity_poly.pdbx_seq_one_letter_code
_entity_poly.pdbx_strand_id
1 'polypeptide(L)'
;MMRVLIELSLDHFLEQTAGWSEQKVDGSHLAQKLTAAANHLKQSGAMSDQQLAPVKKAAAGQTLLAASIRTMHGYVHNRYFSAVASELKTAWDDLQMFMTKIWS
;
A
#
# COMPACT_ATOMS: atom_id res chain seq x y z
N MET A 1 -6.82 -9.09 -6.56
CA MET A 1 -6.13 -8.36 -7.64
C MET A 1 -5.53 -7.04 -7.18
N MET A 2 -6.29 -6.10 -6.59
CA MET A 2 -5.74 -4.81 -6.12
C MET A 2 -4.62 -4.93 -5.07
N ARG A 3 -4.71 -5.88 -4.11
CA ARG A 3 -3.62 -6.13 -3.14
C ARG A 3 -2.30 -6.51 -3.82
N VAL A 4 -2.36 -7.37 -4.84
CA VAL A 4 -1.17 -7.81 -5.59
C VAL A 4 -0.56 -6.64 -6.36
N LEU A 5 -1.40 -5.80 -6.98
CA LEU A 5 -0.94 -4.58 -7.65
C LEU A 5 -0.18 -3.66 -6.69
N ILE A 6 -0.74 -3.39 -5.51
CA ILE A 6 -0.10 -2.53 -4.49
C ILE A 6 1.22 -3.14 -4.01
N GLU A 7 1.23 -4.45 -3.74
CA GLU A 7 2.41 -5.16 -3.24
C GLU A 7 3.55 -5.12 -4.27
N LEU A 8 3.30 -5.48 -5.53
CA LEU A 8 4.32 -5.43 -6.59
C LEU A 8 4.81 -4.01 -6.89
N SER A 9 3.92 -3.01 -6.79
CA SER A 9 4.31 -1.61 -6.99
C SER A 9 5.25 -1.11 -5.88
N LEU A 10 4.98 -1.51 -4.63
CA LEU A 10 5.84 -1.19 -3.50
C LEU A 10 7.17 -1.91 -3.58
N ASP A 11 7.17 -3.17 -4.00
CA ASP A 11 8.39 -3.97 -4.18
C ASP A 11 9.31 -3.27 -5.17
N HIS A 12 8.80 -2.95 -6.35
CA HIS A 12 9.54 -2.22 -7.38
C HIS A 12 10.10 -0.88 -6.85
N PHE A 13 9.28 -0.07 -6.17
CA PHE A 13 9.72 1.22 -5.66
C PHE A 13 10.78 1.11 -4.57
N LEU A 14 10.64 0.15 -3.66
CA LEU A 14 11.58 -0.03 -2.57
C LEU A 14 12.94 -0.52 -3.09
N GLU A 15 12.95 -1.37 -4.11
CA GLU A 15 14.19 -1.83 -4.76
C GLU A 15 14.85 -0.71 -5.55
N GLN A 16 14.12 -0.08 -6.46
CA GLN A 16 14.69 0.84 -7.44
C GLN A 16 14.96 2.23 -6.89
N THR A 17 14.10 2.71 -5.97
CA THR A 17 14.17 4.10 -5.47
C THR A 17 14.70 4.16 -4.04
N ALA A 18 14.24 3.28 -3.15
CA ALA A 18 14.66 3.29 -1.75
C ALA A 18 15.91 2.42 -1.46
N GLY A 19 16.45 1.72 -2.47
CA GLY A 19 17.68 0.94 -2.37
C GLY A 19 17.59 -0.30 -1.48
N TRP A 20 16.40 -0.89 -1.32
CA TRP A 20 16.26 -2.15 -0.60
C TRP A 20 16.79 -3.32 -1.46
N SER A 21 17.37 -4.34 -0.82
CA SER A 21 17.68 -5.58 -1.51
C SER A 21 16.42 -6.43 -1.69
N GLU A 22 16.41 -7.27 -2.72
CA GLU A 22 15.34 -8.24 -3.01
C GLU A 22 15.01 -9.10 -1.78
N GLN A 23 16.02 -9.60 -1.06
CA GLN A 23 15.79 -10.42 0.15
C GLN A 23 15.05 -9.65 1.25
N LYS A 24 15.30 -8.34 1.37
CA LYS A 24 14.62 -7.50 2.36
C LYS A 24 13.18 -7.25 1.97
N VAL A 25 12.92 -7.04 0.67
CA VAL A 25 11.59 -6.83 0.12
C VAL A 25 10.75 -8.09 0.31
N ASP A 26 11.24 -9.25 -0.09
CA ASP A 26 10.54 -10.54 0.07
C ASP A 26 10.28 -10.90 1.53
N GLY A 27 11.23 -10.59 2.42
CA GLY A 27 11.11 -10.84 3.86
C GLY A 27 10.19 -9.87 4.61
N SER A 28 9.72 -8.80 3.97
CA SER A 28 8.93 -7.75 4.61
C SER A 28 7.43 -7.90 4.38
N HIS A 29 6.64 -7.64 5.41
CA HIS A 29 5.19 -7.57 5.28
C HIS A 29 4.74 -6.29 4.57
N LEU A 30 3.61 -6.35 3.88
CA LEU A 30 3.02 -5.19 3.17
C LEU A 30 2.91 -3.92 4.04
N ALA A 31 2.57 -4.05 5.32
CA ALA A 31 2.52 -2.91 6.24
C ALA A 31 3.89 -2.24 6.44
N GLN A 32 4.96 -3.03 6.53
CA GLN A 32 6.33 -2.52 6.63
C GLN A 32 6.74 -1.83 5.32
N LYS A 33 6.39 -2.43 4.18
CA LYS A 33 6.64 -1.86 2.85
C LYS A 33 5.95 -0.51 2.65
N LEU A 34 4.66 -0.43 2.99
CA LEU A 34 3.88 0.82 2.98
C LEU A 34 4.50 1.90 3.86
N THR A 35 4.92 1.54 5.07
CA THR A 35 5.53 2.48 6.02
C THR A 35 6.87 2.99 5.49
N ALA A 36 7.70 2.09 4.94
CA ALA A 36 8.98 2.45 4.36
C ALA A 36 8.84 3.39 3.16
N ALA A 37 7.94 3.06 2.22
CA ALA A 37 7.68 3.90 1.06
C ALA A 37 7.12 5.28 1.45
N ALA A 38 6.19 5.33 2.40
CA ALA A 38 5.67 6.59 2.94
C ALA A 38 6.77 7.44 3.59
N ASN A 39 7.67 6.82 4.36
CA ASN A 39 8.78 7.53 4.98
C ASN A 39 9.77 8.06 3.94
N HIS A 40 10.06 7.29 2.88
CA HIS A 40 10.91 7.73 1.79
C HIS A 40 10.32 8.93 1.04
N LEU A 41 9.02 8.88 0.71
CA LEU A 41 8.31 9.98 0.05
C LEU A 41 8.21 11.24 0.92
N LYS A 42 8.15 11.08 2.25
CA LYS A 42 8.24 12.19 3.20
C LYS A 42 9.64 12.81 3.19
N GLN A 43 10.68 11.98 3.32
CA GLN A 43 12.06 12.43 3.42
C GLN A 43 12.55 13.12 2.15
N SER A 44 12.07 12.68 0.99
CA SER A 44 12.32 13.33 -0.31
C SER A 44 11.51 14.61 -0.53
N GLY A 45 10.58 14.95 0.37
CA GLY A 45 9.70 16.12 0.22
C GLY A 45 8.60 15.94 -0.85
N ALA A 46 8.45 14.75 -1.42
CA ALA A 46 7.47 14.45 -2.47
C ALA A 46 6.01 14.47 -1.96
N MET A 47 5.81 14.21 -0.66
CA MET A 47 4.49 14.23 0.00
C MET A 47 4.58 14.78 1.44
N SER A 48 3.53 15.48 1.88
CA SER A 48 3.39 15.95 3.27
C SER A 48 2.86 14.86 4.21
N ASP A 49 3.01 15.07 5.53
CA ASP A 49 2.45 14.14 6.53
C ASP A 49 0.94 13.97 6.41
N GLN A 50 0.22 15.04 6.03
CA GLN A 50 -1.23 14.99 5.87
C GLN A 50 -1.63 14.13 4.67
N GLN A 51 -0.89 14.19 3.57
CA GLN A 51 -1.11 13.35 2.39
C GLN A 51 -0.76 11.88 2.65
N LEU A 52 0.20 11.62 3.53
CA LEU A 52 0.61 10.26 3.91
C LEU A 52 -0.24 9.65 5.03
N ALA A 53 -1.09 10.44 5.69
CA ALA A 53 -1.88 9.98 6.83
C ALA A 53 -2.78 8.76 6.52
N PRO A 54 -3.48 8.68 5.37
CA PRO A 54 -4.28 7.50 5.02
C PRO A 54 -3.43 6.23 4.90
N VAL A 55 -2.27 6.33 4.25
CA VAL A 55 -1.34 5.21 4.03
C VAL A 55 -0.71 4.73 5.35
N LYS A 56 -0.28 5.67 6.19
CA LYS A 56 0.26 5.36 7.53
C LYS A 56 -0.78 4.69 8.42
N LYS A 57 -2.04 5.16 8.39
CA LYS A 57 -3.16 4.54 9.11
C LYS A 57 -3.52 3.16 8.54
N ALA A 58 -3.36 2.95 7.23
CA ALA A 58 -3.53 1.64 6.60
C ALA A 58 -2.48 0.64 7.08
N ALA A 59 -1.21 1.07 7.10
CA ALA A 59 -0.10 0.26 7.60
C ALA A 59 -0.23 -0.07 9.09
N ALA A 60 -0.75 0.86 9.89
CA ALA A 60 -0.94 0.69 11.34
C ALA A 60 -2.11 -0.22 11.72
N GLY A 61 -2.91 -0.73 10.78
CA GLY A 61 -4.05 -1.58 11.11
C GLY A 61 -5.32 -0.83 11.54
N GLN A 62 -5.31 0.51 11.51
CA GLN A 62 -6.25 1.36 12.28
C GLN A 62 -7.38 1.98 11.44
N THR A 63 -7.54 1.61 10.16
CA THR A 63 -8.56 2.20 9.27
C THR A 63 -9.28 1.17 8.41
N LEU A 64 -10.40 1.59 7.79
CA LEU A 64 -11.09 0.89 6.70
C LEU A 64 -10.14 0.46 5.56
N LEU A 65 -9.02 1.15 5.39
CA LEU A 65 -7.95 0.83 4.45
C LEU A 65 -7.11 -0.37 4.92
N ALA A 66 -6.85 -0.49 6.22
CA ALA A 66 -6.26 -1.69 6.81
C ALA A 66 -7.22 -2.88 6.81
N ALA A 67 -8.51 -2.60 7.08
CA ALA A 67 -9.57 -3.57 6.83
C ALA A 67 -9.54 -3.97 5.36
N SER A 68 -9.40 -3.04 4.41
CA SER A 68 -9.29 -3.32 2.99
C SER A 68 -8.07 -4.16 2.63
N ILE A 69 -6.90 -4.01 3.27
CA ILE A 69 -5.75 -4.91 3.02
C ILE A 69 -6.06 -6.35 3.45
N ARG A 70 -6.69 -6.53 4.62
CA ARG A 70 -7.12 -7.85 5.13
C ARG A 70 -8.29 -8.42 4.31
N THR A 71 -9.24 -7.58 3.94
CA THR A 71 -10.42 -7.90 3.13
C THR A 71 -10.00 -8.22 1.69
N MET A 72 -9.03 -7.51 1.11
CA MET A 72 -8.45 -7.81 -0.20
C MET A 72 -7.64 -9.11 -0.19
N HIS A 73 -6.98 -9.44 0.92
CA HIS A 73 -6.40 -10.78 1.11
C HIS A 73 -7.52 -11.84 1.11
N GLY A 74 -8.62 -11.58 1.83
CA GLY A 74 -9.83 -12.40 1.80
C GLY A 74 -10.40 -12.60 0.40
N TYR A 75 -10.50 -11.55 -0.43
CA TYR A 75 -11.02 -11.66 -1.80
C TYR A 75 -10.14 -12.53 -2.71
N VAL A 76 -8.84 -12.63 -2.43
CA VAL A 76 -7.91 -13.47 -3.21
C VAL A 76 -7.93 -14.92 -2.72
N HIS A 77 -8.06 -15.14 -1.41
CA HIS A 77 -7.92 -16.46 -0.81
C HIS A 77 -9.26 -17.16 -0.47
N ASN A 78 -10.40 -16.47 -0.56
CA ASN A 78 -11.72 -17.03 -0.28
C ASN A 78 -12.68 -16.83 -1.45
N ARG A 79 -12.97 -17.91 -2.18
CA ARG A 79 -13.87 -17.92 -3.35
C ARG A 79 -15.32 -17.53 -3.05
N TYR A 80 -15.73 -17.55 -1.78
CA TYR A 80 -17.07 -17.18 -1.32
C TYR A 80 -17.15 -15.76 -0.77
N PHE A 81 -16.04 -15.03 -0.80
CA PHE A 81 -15.95 -13.68 -0.28
C PHE A 81 -15.73 -12.72 -1.45
N SER A 82 -16.79 -11.99 -1.82
CA SER A 82 -16.78 -11.08 -2.96
C SER A 82 -16.70 -9.63 -2.51
N ALA A 83 -15.97 -8.82 -3.27
CA ALA A 83 -15.85 -7.41 -3.02
C ALA A 83 -17.09 -6.64 -3.49
N VAL A 84 -17.57 -5.69 -2.68
CA VAL A 84 -18.56 -4.72 -3.14
C VAL A 84 -17.83 -3.63 -3.92
N ALA A 85 -18.34 -3.26 -5.10
CA ALA A 85 -17.68 -2.32 -6.00
C ALA A 85 -17.38 -0.95 -5.34
N SER A 86 -18.27 -0.48 -4.47
CA SER A 86 -18.08 0.77 -3.72
C SER A 86 -16.89 0.71 -2.76
N GLU A 87 -16.64 -0.43 -2.11
CA GLU A 87 -15.52 -0.60 -1.18
C GLU A 87 -14.18 -0.57 -1.92
N LEU A 88 -14.12 -1.24 -3.08
CA LEU A 88 -12.92 -1.21 -3.93
C LEU A 88 -12.62 0.21 -4.43
N LYS A 89 -13.66 0.95 -4.84
CA LYS A 89 -13.52 2.32 -5.31
C LYS A 89 -12.99 3.24 -4.22
N THR A 90 -13.61 3.23 -3.03
CA THR A 90 -13.15 4.04 -1.89
C THR A 90 -11.71 3.70 -1.51
N ALA A 91 -11.36 2.42 -1.45
CA ALA A 91 -9.98 2.00 -1.16
C ALA A 91 -8.97 2.51 -2.20
N TRP A 92 -9.36 2.51 -3.48
CA TRP A 92 -8.53 3.04 -4.55
C TRP A 92 -8.40 4.57 -4.47
N ASP A 93 -9.50 5.30 -4.26
CA ASP A 93 -9.50 6.76 -4.18
C ASP A 93 -8.58 7.25 -3.05
N ASP A 94 -8.55 6.55 -1.90
CA ASP A 94 -7.65 6.86 -0.79
C ASP A 94 -6.17 6.58 -1.09
N LEU A 95 -5.87 5.61 -1.96
CA LEU A 95 -4.51 5.18 -2.30
C LEU A 95 -3.96 5.83 -3.56
N GLN A 96 -4.83 6.33 -4.45
CA GLN A 96 -4.46 6.76 -5.79
C GLN A 96 -3.32 7.78 -5.75
N MET A 97 -3.43 8.80 -4.91
CA MET A 97 -2.42 9.86 -4.81
C MET A 97 -1.04 9.30 -4.41
N PHE A 98 -1.02 8.34 -3.49
CA PHE A 98 0.20 7.68 -3.07
C PHE A 98 0.79 6.79 -4.17
N MET A 99 -0.05 6.01 -4.84
CA MET A 99 0.37 5.15 -5.97
C MET A 99 0.95 5.98 -7.11
N THR A 100 0.36 7.13 -7.45
CA THR A 100 0.90 8.03 -8.48
C THR A 100 2.29 8.56 -8.10
N LYS A 101 2.59 8.74 -6.81
CA LYS A 101 3.90 9.21 -6.34
C LYS A 101 4.96 8.12 -6.23
N ILE A 102 4.54 6.88 -6.05
CA ILE A 102 5.43 5.72 -6.15
C ILE A 102 5.95 5.54 -7.58
N TRP A 103 5.13 5.86 -8.58
CA TRP A 103 5.44 5.66 -10.00
C TRP A 103 5.96 6.93 -10.72
N SER A 104 6.24 8.02 -9.99
CA SER A 104 6.76 9.29 -10.54
C SER A 104 8.25 9.44 -10.30
#